data_AF-U2AQP8-F1
#
_entry.id   AF-U2AQP8-F1
#
_cell.length_a   1.000
_cell.length_b   1.000
_cell.length_c   1.000
_cell.angle_alpha   90.00
_cell.angle_beta   90.00
_cell.angle_gamma   90.00
#
_symmetry.space_group_name_H-M   'P 1'
#
loop_
_entity.id
_entity.type
_entity.pdbx_description
1 polymer ?
#
loop_
_entity_poly.entity_id
_entity_poly.type
_entity_poly.pdbx_seq_one_letter_code
_entity_poly.pdbx_strand_id
1 'polypeptide(L)'
;MKILKAAFAAFRPSLWLLLWVGGWLMACQNTPKSPEEKAEAPSSALKQMPDPAQQAPKEALTSEQVLTLVANLPIAQRANKQINDFTQGRQGVSLLVEDSLTRMNGQEYYTVRIGYNGQDRYETYHILLVNKQDKKDIRIEDVVTAEMIPIEQWEREHANE
;
A
#
# COMPACT_ATOMS: atom_id res chain seq x y z
N MET A 1 -31.07 33.54 22.63
CA MET A 1 -30.13 34.60 22.18
C MET A 1 -28.77 33.94 21.98
N LYS A 2 -28.00 34.03 20.90
CA LYS A 2 -28.14 34.55 19.53
C LYS A 2 -27.25 33.62 18.69
N ILE A 3 -27.77 33.10 17.58
CA ILE A 3 -27.03 32.25 16.64
C ILE A 3 -26.38 33.21 15.64
N LEU A 4 -25.05 33.30 15.60
CA LEU A 4 -24.37 34.04 14.53
C LEU A 4 -24.22 33.13 13.32
N LYS A 5 -25.06 33.38 12.30
CA LYS A 5 -24.84 32.93 10.92
C LYS A 5 -23.77 33.84 10.31
N ALA A 6 -22.60 33.29 9.99
CA ALA A 6 -21.65 33.94 9.08
C ALA A 6 -21.98 33.53 7.64
N ALA A 7 -22.11 34.53 6.78
CA ALA A 7 -22.50 34.42 5.39
C ALA A 7 -21.38 33.83 4.53
N PHE A 8 -21.73 32.85 3.68
CA PHE A 8 -20.90 32.41 2.57
C PHE A 8 -20.82 33.53 1.53
N ALA A 9 -19.63 34.05 1.27
CA ALA A 9 -19.37 34.89 0.11
C ALA A 9 -19.22 33.98 -1.13
N ALA A 10 -20.19 34.05 -2.03
CA ALA A 10 -20.14 33.40 -3.33
C ALA A 10 -19.08 34.06 -4.22
N PHE A 11 -17.93 33.40 -4.40
CA PHE A 11 -16.93 33.80 -5.39
C PHE A 11 -17.31 33.17 -6.75
N ARG A 12 -17.86 33.97 -7.66
CA ARG A 12 -18.23 33.54 -9.01
C ARG A 12 -16.99 33.48 -9.91
N PRO A 13 -16.85 32.45 -10.75
CA PRO A 13 -15.67 32.22 -11.58
C PRO A 13 -15.61 33.18 -12.77
N SER A 14 -14.44 33.74 -13.03
CA SER A 14 -14.18 34.51 -14.26
C SER A 14 -13.80 33.56 -15.39
N LEU A 15 -14.66 33.55 -16.40
CA LEU A 15 -14.52 32.85 -17.68
C LEU A 15 -13.82 33.80 -18.67
N TRP A 16 -12.57 33.53 -19.05
CA TRP A 16 -11.89 34.06 -20.24
C TRP A 16 -11.04 32.90 -20.80
N LEU A 17 -11.57 32.06 -21.69
CA LEU A 17 -11.56 32.16 -23.16
C LEU A 17 -10.16 32.19 -23.81
N LEU A 18 -10.03 31.28 -24.80
CA LEU A 18 -9.08 31.21 -25.92
C LEU A 18 -7.96 30.15 -25.76
N LEU A 19 -8.16 28.95 -26.32
CA LEU A 19 -7.86 28.57 -27.70
C LEU A 19 -6.35 28.55 -27.99
N TRP A 20 -5.75 27.38 -27.87
CA TRP A 20 -4.63 26.97 -28.73
C TRP A 20 -5.00 25.66 -29.44
N VAL A 21 -5.14 25.79 -30.75
CA VAL A 21 -5.39 24.75 -31.74
C VAL A 21 -4.02 24.28 -32.27
N GLY A 22 -3.94 22.99 -32.61
CA GLY A 22 -2.81 22.37 -33.34
C GLY A 22 -1.98 21.50 -32.40
N GLY A 23 -2.13 20.18 -32.35
CA GLY A 23 -2.37 19.23 -33.43
C GLY A 23 -1.02 18.87 -34.04
N TRP A 24 -0.43 17.75 -33.60
CA TRP A 24 0.58 16.96 -34.34
C TRP A 24 0.22 15.48 -34.12
N LEU A 25 -0.35 14.89 -35.16
CA LEU A 25 -0.29 13.46 -35.40
C LEU A 25 1.12 13.13 -35.87
N MET A 26 1.78 12.15 -35.25
CA MET A 26 2.65 11.23 -35.97
C MET A 26 2.56 9.85 -35.32
N ALA A 27 1.92 8.95 -36.05
CA ALA A 27 2.03 7.52 -35.86
C ALA A 27 3.38 7.05 -36.40
N CYS A 28 3.99 6.09 -35.72
CA CYS A 28 4.87 5.10 -36.34
C CYS A 28 4.58 3.75 -35.67
N GLN A 29 3.64 3.02 -36.26
CA GLN A 29 3.65 1.56 -36.21
C GLN A 29 4.73 1.10 -37.17
N ASN A 30 5.67 0.27 -36.72
CA ASN A 30 6.47 -0.57 -37.61
C ASN A 30 6.84 -1.84 -36.86
N THR A 31 6.01 -2.87 -37.01
CA THR A 31 6.41 -4.27 -36.86
C THR A 31 6.87 -4.79 -38.22
N PRO A 32 8.06 -5.40 -38.30
CA PRO A 32 8.38 -6.34 -39.38
C PRO A 32 8.09 -7.77 -38.95
N LYS A 33 7.36 -8.48 -39.81
CA LYS A 33 7.13 -9.92 -39.80
C LYS A 33 8.42 -10.71 -40.08
N SER A 34 8.42 -11.92 -39.54
CA SER A 34 9.28 -13.09 -39.83
C SER A 34 9.50 -13.37 -41.33
N PRO A 35 10.53 -14.15 -41.68
CA PRO A 35 10.25 -15.37 -42.43
C PRO A 35 10.73 -16.66 -41.75
N GLU A 36 9.89 -17.69 -41.85
CA GLU A 36 10.17 -19.11 -41.66
C GLU A 36 11.39 -19.59 -42.48
N GLU A 37 12.15 -20.53 -41.92
CA GLU A 37 12.71 -21.64 -42.70
C GLU A 37 12.66 -22.94 -41.87
N LYS A 38 12.03 -23.96 -42.47
CA LYS A 38 11.80 -25.32 -41.97
C LYS A 38 13.09 -26.13 -41.86
N ALA A 39 13.17 -26.99 -40.84
CA ALA A 39 13.57 -28.39 -41.02
C ALA A 39 13.15 -29.23 -39.80
N GLU A 40 12.34 -30.27 -40.04
CA GLU A 40 11.88 -31.25 -39.04
C GLU A 40 12.89 -32.40 -38.83
N ALA A 41 13.19 -32.67 -37.55
CA ALA A 41 13.30 -33.97 -36.84
C ALA A 41 14.45 -34.96 -37.16
N PRO A 42 14.81 -35.92 -36.24
CA PRO A 42 14.14 -36.32 -34.99
C PRO A 42 15.02 -36.57 -33.73
N SER A 43 14.34 -36.47 -32.58
CA SER A 43 14.41 -37.31 -31.37
C SER A 43 15.65 -37.36 -30.44
N SER A 44 15.32 -37.17 -29.14
CA SER A 44 15.92 -37.81 -27.97
C SER A 44 16.90 -36.98 -27.12
N ALA A 45 16.36 -36.07 -26.31
CA ALA A 45 16.80 -35.81 -24.93
C ALA A 45 15.82 -34.84 -24.24
N LEU A 46 14.71 -35.38 -23.72
CA LEU A 46 13.92 -34.71 -22.69
C LEU A 46 14.79 -34.59 -21.42
N LYS A 47 15.59 -33.52 -21.32
CA LYS A 47 16.00 -33.02 -20.01
C LYS A 47 14.87 -32.14 -19.52
N GLN A 48 14.04 -32.75 -18.69
CA GLN A 48 13.03 -32.13 -17.87
C GLN A 48 13.65 -30.93 -17.16
N MET A 49 13.39 -29.72 -17.67
CA MET A 49 13.52 -28.51 -16.87
C MET A 49 12.60 -28.70 -15.66
N PRO A 50 13.02 -28.32 -14.45
CA PRO A 50 12.11 -28.28 -13.32
C PRO A 50 10.94 -27.39 -13.72
N ASP A 51 9.76 -28.00 -13.75
CA ASP A 51 8.49 -27.28 -13.74
C ASP A 51 8.61 -26.19 -12.66
N PRO A 52 8.49 -24.89 -12.99
CA PRO A 52 8.49 -23.85 -11.98
C PRO A 52 7.28 -24.11 -11.11
N ALA A 53 7.56 -24.81 -10.01
CA ALA A 53 6.65 -25.42 -9.09
C ALA A 53 5.29 -24.74 -9.07
N GLN A 54 4.25 -25.58 -9.23
CA GLN A 54 3.02 -25.46 -8.47
C GLN A 54 3.38 -25.09 -7.02
N GLN A 55 3.58 -23.80 -6.77
CA GLN A 55 3.51 -23.24 -5.44
C GLN A 55 2.06 -23.47 -5.05
N ALA A 56 1.85 -24.36 -4.07
CA ALA A 56 0.55 -24.51 -3.44
C ALA A 56 0.01 -23.09 -3.18
N PRO A 57 -1.28 -22.81 -3.46
CA PRO A 57 -1.85 -21.49 -3.23
C PRO A 57 -1.47 -21.04 -1.83
N LYS A 58 -0.64 -19.99 -1.75
CA LYS A 58 -0.22 -19.44 -0.47
C LYS A 58 -1.50 -18.96 0.19
N GLU A 59 -1.90 -19.62 1.28
CA GLU A 59 -3.18 -19.36 1.92
C GLU A 59 -3.29 -17.87 2.24
N ALA A 60 -4.40 -17.26 1.84
CA ALA A 60 -4.62 -15.84 2.06
C ALA A 60 -4.72 -15.57 3.56
N LEU A 61 -4.04 -14.53 4.04
CA LEU A 61 -4.09 -14.11 5.43
C LEU A 61 -5.51 -13.67 5.80
N THR A 62 -5.93 -14.00 7.02
CA THR A 62 -7.12 -13.43 7.66
C THR A 62 -6.78 -12.13 8.39
N SER A 63 -7.78 -11.29 8.67
CA SER A 63 -7.58 -10.07 9.46
C SER A 63 -6.97 -10.34 10.84
N GLU A 64 -7.33 -11.45 11.49
CA GLU A 64 -6.76 -11.85 12.79
C GLU A 64 -5.27 -12.23 12.70
N GLN A 65 -4.89 -12.94 11.63
CA GLN A 65 -3.48 -13.25 11.35
C GLN A 65 -2.69 -11.98 11.06
N VAL A 66 -3.28 -11.02 10.34
CA VAL A 66 -2.67 -9.71 10.08
C VAL A 66 -2.47 -8.91 11.37
N LEU A 67 -3.48 -8.85 12.24
CA LEU A 67 -3.36 -8.21 13.56
C LEU A 67 -2.24 -8.82 14.41
N THR A 68 -2.19 -10.15 14.45
CA THR A 68 -1.13 -10.87 15.18
C THR A 68 0.25 -10.61 14.58
N LEU A 69 0.36 -10.58 13.25
CA LEU A 69 1.60 -10.26 12.56
C LEU A 69 2.07 -8.84 12.90
N VAL A 70 1.18 -7.84 12.77
CA VAL A 70 1.51 -6.43 13.01
C VAL A 70 1.85 -6.16 14.47
N ALA A 71 1.14 -6.78 15.42
CA ALA A 71 1.42 -6.63 16.86
C ALA A 71 2.84 -7.08 17.25
N ASN A 72 3.43 -8.00 16.48
CA ASN A 72 4.78 -8.52 16.71
C ASN A 72 5.88 -7.73 15.99
N LEU A 73 5.54 -6.71 15.19
CA LEU A 73 6.52 -5.88 14.51
C LEU A 73 7.21 -4.91 15.49
N PRO A 74 8.51 -4.62 15.32
CA PRO A 74 9.23 -3.65 16.16
C PRO A 74 8.55 -2.29 16.22
N ILE A 75 8.05 -1.77 15.09
CA ILE A 75 7.28 -0.51 15.06
C ILE A 75 6.07 -0.50 16.01
N ALA A 76 5.30 -1.59 16.09
CA ALA A 76 4.15 -1.66 16.98
C ALA A 76 4.57 -1.66 18.45
N GLN A 77 5.70 -2.29 18.77
CA GLN A 77 6.27 -2.29 20.12
C GLN A 77 6.80 -0.91 20.51
N ARG A 78 7.48 -0.20 19.59
CA ARG A 78 7.93 1.19 19.80
C ARG A 78 6.74 2.14 19.99
N ALA A 79 5.73 2.04 19.13
CA ALA A 79 4.49 2.81 19.27
C ALA A 79 3.80 2.53 20.62
N ASN A 80 3.71 1.26 21.03
CA ASN A 80 3.16 0.90 22.35
C ASN A 80 3.91 1.55 23.50
N LYS A 81 5.25 1.56 23.46
CA LYS A 81 6.07 2.21 24.48
C LYS A 81 5.79 3.72 24.51
N GLN A 82 5.84 4.39 23.35
CA GLN A 82 5.59 5.83 23.26
C GLN A 82 4.20 6.19 23.79
N ILE A 83 3.17 5.44 23.38
CA ILE A 83 1.78 5.63 23.83
C ILE A 83 1.65 5.44 25.33
N ASN A 84 2.23 4.38 25.86
CA ASN A 84 2.22 4.12 27.29
C ASN A 84 2.91 5.27 28.06
N ASP A 85 4.05 5.75 27.58
CA ASP A 85 4.83 6.82 28.20
C ASP A 85 4.04 8.15 28.24
N PHE A 86 3.51 8.64 27.11
CA PHE A 86 2.81 9.94 27.10
C PHE A 86 1.43 9.86 27.75
N THR A 87 0.79 8.68 27.77
CA THR A 87 -0.50 8.49 28.46
C THR A 87 -0.36 8.16 29.94
N GLN A 88 0.89 8.04 30.44
CA GLN A 88 1.22 7.72 31.83
C GLN A 88 0.63 6.37 32.27
N GLY A 89 0.76 5.32 31.46
CA GLY A 89 0.24 3.99 31.83
C GLY A 89 -1.22 3.74 31.49
N ARG A 90 -1.98 4.75 31.06
CA ARG A 90 -3.44 4.62 30.90
C ARG A 90 -3.84 3.92 29.61
N GLN A 91 -3.00 3.96 28.59
CA GLN A 91 -3.31 3.39 27.28
C GLN A 91 -2.08 2.66 26.71
N GLY A 92 -2.35 1.72 25.81
CA GLY A 92 -1.34 1.07 25.00
C GLY A 92 -1.72 1.15 23.52
N VAL A 93 -0.92 0.50 22.68
CA VAL A 93 -1.22 0.41 21.26
C VAL A 93 -2.54 -0.31 21.02
N SER A 94 -3.31 0.20 20.06
CA SER A 94 -4.49 -0.43 19.49
C SER A 94 -4.27 -0.54 17.98
N LEU A 95 -4.62 -1.68 17.41
CA LEU A 95 -4.51 -1.95 15.99
C LEU A 95 -5.91 -1.97 15.37
N LEU A 96 -6.08 -1.28 14.25
CA LEU A 96 -7.33 -1.24 13.50
C LEU A 96 -7.07 -1.72 12.07
N VAL A 97 -7.77 -2.77 11.64
CA VAL A 97 -7.78 -3.22 10.24
C VAL A 97 -8.99 -2.59 9.56
N GLU A 98 -8.78 -1.93 8.42
CA GLU A 98 -9.90 -1.39 7.64
C GLU A 98 -10.70 -2.50 6.96
N ASP A 99 -12.02 -2.31 6.83
CA ASP A 99 -12.92 -3.30 6.23
C ASP A 99 -12.62 -3.54 4.74
N SER A 100 -12.12 -2.50 4.04
CA SER A 100 -11.76 -2.57 2.63
C SER A 100 -10.31 -2.95 2.41
N LEU A 101 -10.06 -3.74 1.37
CA LEU A 101 -8.71 -4.04 0.91
C LEU A 101 -8.21 -2.96 -0.05
N THR A 102 -6.95 -2.58 0.13
CA THR A 102 -6.23 -1.68 -0.78
C THR A 102 -5.68 -2.49 -1.95
N ARG A 103 -5.84 -2.00 -3.18
CA ARG A 103 -5.24 -2.60 -4.38
C ARG A 103 -4.05 -1.79 -4.85
N MET A 104 -2.90 -2.44 -4.96
CA MET A 104 -1.67 -1.84 -5.46
C MET A 104 -0.93 -2.85 -6.32
N ASN A 105 -0.56 -2.46 -7.54
CA ASN A 105 0.20 -3.32 -8.47
C ASN A 105 -0.44 -4.71 -8.72
N GLY A 106 -1.77 -4.79 -8.74
CA GLY A 106 -2.50 -6.05 -8.94
C GLY A 106 -2.57 -6.96 -7.72
N GLN A 107 -2.07 -6.53 -6.57
CA GLN A 107 -2.10 -7.26 -5.31
C GLN A 107 -3.09 -6.60 -4.32
N GLU A 108 -3.64 -7.40 -3.42
CA GLU A 108 -4.56 -6.95 -2.37
C GLU A 108 -3.84 -6.86 -1.03
N TYR A 109 -4.05 -5.76 -0.32
CA TYR A 109 -3.44 -5.48 0.97
C TYR A 109 -4.51 -5.15 2.01
N TYR A 110 -4.28 -5.59 3.24
CA TYR A 110 -4.96 -5.07 4.41
C TYR A 110 -4.34 -3.74 4.80
N THR A 111 -5.17 -2.71 4.98
CA THR A 111 -4.75 -1.45 5.61
C THR A 111 -4.85 -1.61 7.13
N VAL A 112 -3.73 -1.45 7.83
CA VAL A 112 -3.66 -1.57 9.29
C VAL A 112 -3.17 -0.25 9.87
N ARG A 113 -3.98 0.34 10.74
CA ARG A 113 -3.60 1.53 11.52
C ARG A 113 -3.02 1.08 12.86
N ILE A 114 -1.85 1.61 13.18
CA ILE A 114 -1.21 1.50 14.49
C ILE A 114 -1.44 2.82 15.20
N GLY A 115 -2.03 2.77 16.39
CA GLY A 115 -2.49 3.97 17.08
C GLY A 115 -3.01 3.68 18.46
N TYR A 116 -3.92 4.49 18.97
CA TYR A 116 -4.61 4.27 20.24
C TYR A 116 -6.02 4.84 20.24
N ASN A 117 -6.86 4.32 21.13
CA ASN A 117 -8.21 4.83 21.33
C ASN A 117 -8.16 6.08 22.21
N GLY A 118 -8.07 7.26 21.60
CA GLY A 118 -8.20 8.53 22.30
C GLY A 118 -9.59 8.70 22.91
N GLN A 119 -9.76 9.75 23.73
CA GLN A 119 -11.06 10.00 24.41
C GLN A 119 -12.19 10.27 23.42
N ASP A 120 -11.90 11.01 22.34
CA ASP A 120 -12.91 11.43 21.36
C ASP A 120 -12.89 10.58 20.08
N ARG A 121 -11.72 10.05 19.71
CA ARG A 121 -11.50 9.32 18.46
C ARG A 121 -10.26 8.42 18.51
N TYR A 122 -10.16 7.54 17.53
CA TYR A 122 -8.94 6.78 17.27
C TYR A 122 -7.85 7.72 16.70
N GLU A 123 -6.68 7.73 17.32
CA GLU A 123 -5.51 8.51 16.86
C GLU A 123 -4.52 7.56 16.18
N THR A 124 -4.24 7.81 14.90
CA THR A 124 -3.33 6.97 14.08
C THR A 124 -1.92 7.54 14.12
N TYR A 125 -0.93 6.67 14.34
CA TYR A 125 0.50 7.01 14.31
C TYR A 125 1.19 6.47 13.05
N HIS A 126 0.86 5.24 12.67
CA HIS A 126 1.39 4.61 11.45
C HIS A 126 0.28 3.92 10.67
N ILE A 127 0.42 3.91 9.35
CA ILE A 127 -0.43 3.16 8.43
C ILE A 127 0.44 2.12 7.74
N LEU A 128 0.07 0.85 7.86
CA LEU A 128 0.72 -0.27 7.20
C LEU A 128 -0.19 -0.87 6.13
N LEU A 129 0.42 -1.38 5.06
CA LEU A 129 -0.20 -2.31 4.13
C LEU A 129 0.43 -3.70 4.31
N VAL A 130 -0.40 -4.70 4.58
CA VAL A 130 0.03 -6.10 4.69
C VAL A 130 -0.54 -6.89 3.53
N ASN A 131 0.32 -7.46 2.70
CA ASN A 131 -0.11 -8.22 1.52
C ASN A 131 -0.92 -9.45 1.94
N LYS A 132 -2.11 -9.60 1.37
CA LYS A 132 -3.05 -10.67 1.70
C LYS A 132 -2.53 -12.06 1.32
N GLN A 133 -1.63 -12.18 0.35
CA GLN A 133 -1.05 -13.45 -0.09
C GLN A 133 0.42 -13.62 0.36
N ASP A 134 1.08 -12.56 0.85
CA ASP A 134 2.47 -12.64 1.30
C ASP A 134 2.73 -11.89 2.62
N LYS A 135 2.77 -12.63 3.73
CA LYS A 135 3.11 -12.08 5.05
C LYS A 135 4.46 -11.37 5.16
N LYS A 136 5.36 -11.51 4.16
CA LYS A 136 6.65 -10.81 4.12
C LYS A 136 6.57 -9.46 3.39
N ASP A 137 5.56 -9.23 2.56
CA ASP A 137 5.35 -7.94 1.90
C ASP A 137 4.50 -7.06 2.81
N ILE A 138 5.20 -6.39 3.72
CA ILE A 138 4.64 -5.38 4.62
C ILE A 138 5.24 -4.05 4.23
N ARG A 139 4.36 -3.06 4.07
CA ARG A 139 4.75 -1.70 3.71
C ARG A 139 4.20 -0.74 4.73
N ILE A 140 4.85 0.40 4.85
CA ILE A 140 4.47 1.48 5.73
C ILE A 140 4.38 2.77 4.92
N GLU A 141 3.38 3.59 5.24
CA GLU A 141 3.27 4.94 4.70
C GLU A 141 4.36 5.82 5.32
N ASP A 142 5.23 6.35 4.48
CA ASP A 142 6.10 7.46 4.85
C ASP A 142 5.25 8.72 4.99
N VAL A 143 5.20 9.28 6.20
CA VAL A 143 4.30 10.41 6.51
C VAL A 143 4.70 11.73 5.84
N VAL A 144 5.91 11.83 5.30
CA VAL A 144 6.42 13.04 4.63
C VAL A 144 6.07 13.02 3.14
N THR A 145 6.26 11.86 2.52
CA THR A 145 6.11 11.67 1.06
C THR A 145 4.78 11.02 0.67
N ALA A 146 4.06 10.43 1.62
CA ALA A 146 2.90 9.57 1.42
C ALA A 146 3.18 8.33 0.56
N GLU A 147 4.45 7.92 0.45
CA GLU A 147 4.85 6.72 -0.29
C GLU A 147 4.75 5.45 0.58
N MET A 148 4.34 4.33 -0.03
CA MET A 148 4.30 3.02 0.62
C MET A 148 5.64 2.29 0.46
N ILE A 149 6.54 2.46 1.42
CA ILE A 149 7.88 1.86 1.42
C ILE A 149 7.90 0.50 2.15
N PRO A 150 8.81 -0.43 1.79
CA PRO A 150 8.97 -1.68 2.53
C PRO A 150 9.29 -1.42 4.00
N ILE A 151 8.67 -2.19 4.91
CA ILE A 151 8.88 -1.98 6.34
C ILE A 151 10.34 -2.15 6.75
N GLU A 152 11.08 -3.05 6.10
CA GLU A 152 12.50 -3.26 6.40
C GLU A 152 13.34 -2.05 6.03
N GLN A 153 12.93 -1.27 5.02
CA GLN A 153 13.58 -0.01 4.69
C GLN A 153 13.32 1.02 5.79
N TRP A 154 12.06 1.23 6.15
CA TRP A 154 11.69 2.17 7.19
C TRP A 154 12.37 1.84 8.53
N GLU A 155 12.40 0.57 8.93
CA GLU A 155 13.05 0.10 10.15
C GLU A 155 14.57 0.36 10.14
N ARG A 156 15.26 0.30 8.98
CA ARG A 156 16.68 0.66 8.91
C ARG A 156 16.92 2.15 9.11
N GLU A 157 16.03 2.98 8.57
CA GLU A 157 16.13 4.43 8.65
C GLU A 157 15.79 4.96 10.05
N HIS A 158 14.89 4.27 10.77
CA HIS A 158 14.34 4.68 12.07
C HIS A 158 14.77 3.75 13.22
N ALA A 159 15.82 2.95 13.04
CA ALA A 159 16.29 1.95 14.03
C ALA A 159 16.73 2.57 15.38
N ASN A 160 17.07 3.86 15.39
CA ASN A 160 17.65 4.56 16.53
C ASN A 160 16.68 5.57 17.19
N GLU A 161 15.42 5.59 16.76
CA GLU A 161 14.35 6.39 17.36
C GLU A 161 13.62 5.62 18.47
#